data_AF-A0A3D4T9F9-F1
#
_entry.id   AF-A0A3D4T9F9-F1
#
_cell.length_a   1.000
_cell.length_b   1.000
_cell.length_c   1.000
_cell.angle_alpha   90.00
_cell.angle_beta   90.00
_cell.angle_gamma   90.00
#
_symmetry.space_group_name_H-M   'P 1'
#
loop_
_entity.id
_entity.type
_entity.pdbx_description
1 polymer ?
#
loop_
_entity_poly.entity_id
_entity_poly.type
_entity_poly.pdbx_seq_one_letter_code
_entity_poly.pdbx_strand_id
1 'polypeptide(L)'
;MMKIRLLILAICCSLVARADWPVGKGRFVVLPGFNYFSTAGFFNKNGTRVPQGKDNSFSSYYFGVGITHGLARNLDIFTNVPYIQQNQVSFGTKTTRAGLGDVALGLAFH
;
A
#
# COMPACT_ATOMS: atom_id res chain seq x y z
N MET A 1 33.43 -5.77 -18.51
CA MET A 1 32.07 -5.25 -18.20
C MET A 1 31.04 -6.34 -17.89
N MET A 2 31.05 -7.52 -18.55
CA MET A 2 30.09 -8.61 -18.30
C MET A 2 30.18 -9.23 -16.89
N LYS A 3 31.39 -9.31 -16.32
CA LYS A 3 31.63 -9.88 -14.97
C LYS A 3 30.97 -9.09 -13.83
N ILE A 4 30.95 -7.75 -13.94
CA ILE A 4 30.29 -6.86 -12.97
C ILE A 4 28.77 -7.03 -13.01
N ARG A 5 28.19 -7.23 -14.20
CA ARG A 5 26.75 -7.46 -14.37
C ARG A 5 26.30 -8.79 -13.75
N LEU A 6 27.09 -9.85 -13.91
CA LEU A 6 26.83 -11.14 -13.27
C LEU A 6 26.95 -11.07 -11.74
N LEU A 7 27.93 -10.31 -11.23
CA LEU A 7 28.12 -10.13 -9.78
C LEU A 7 26.93 -9.40 -9.15
N ILE A 8 26.43 -8.34 -9.79
CA ILE A 8 25.25 -7.59 -9.32
C ILE A 8 24.01 -8.50 -9.30
N LEU A 9 23.81 -9.31 -10.34
CA LEU A 9 22.68 -10.25 -10.40
C LEU A 9 22.75 -11.32 -9.30
N ALA A 10 23.94 -11.86 -9.03
CA ALA A 10 24.15 -12.85 -7.97
C ALA A 10 23.92 -12.27 -6.56
N ILE A 11 24.28 -11.01 -6.33
CA ILE A 11 24.03 -10.30 -5.06
C ILE A 11 22.55 -10.00 -4.87
N CYS A 12 21.81 -9.64 -5.93
CA CYS A 12 20.37 -9.42 -5.85
C CYS A 12 19.60 -10.71 -5.55
N CYS A 13 20.07 -11.88 -6.02
CA CYS A 13 19.41 -13.16 -5.80
C CYS A 13 19.69 -13.81 -4.44
N SER A 14 20.73 -13.38 -3.70
CA SER A 14 21.04 -13.91 -2.35
C SER A 14 20.30 -13.18 -1.22
N LEU A 15 19.60 -12.09 -1.53
CA LEU A 15 18.75 -11.39 -0.58
C LEU A 15 17.42 -12.13 -0.43
N VAL A 16 17.37 -13.04 0.54
CA VAL A 16 16.10 -13.58 1.03
C VAL A 16 15.42 -12.46 1.80
N ALA A 17 14.55 -11.71 1.13
CA ALA A 17 13.64 -10.80 1.81
C ALA A 17 12.65 -11.64 2.64
N ARG A 18 13.07 -12.04 3.84
CA ARG A 18 12.15 -12.50 4.86
C ARG A 18 11.35 -11.27 5.27
N ALA A 19 10.22 -11.05 4.60
CA ALA A 19 9.22 -10.05 4.97
C ALA A 19 8.48 -10.44 6.26
N ASP A 20 9.18 -11.14 7.15
CA ASP A 20 8.71 -11.62 8.43
C ASP A 20 9.30 -10.70 9.50
N TRP A 21 8.43 -9.95 10.16
CA TRP A 21 8.76 -9.10 11.29
C TRP A 21 7.76 -9.41 12.40
N PRO A 22 8.05 -10.42 13.25
CA PRO A 22 7.22 -10.67 14.41
C PRO A 22 7.43 -9.54 15.42
N VAL A 23 6.36 -8.84 15.80
CA VAL A 23 6.41 -7.77 16.81
C VAL A 23 6.87 -8.33 18.16
N GLY A 24 6.46 -9.57 18.44
CA GLY A 24 6.86 -10.31 19.62
C GLY A 24 5.96 -10.02 20.82
N LYS A 25 5.75 -11.06 21.65
CA LYS A 25 4.78 -11.08 22.74
C LYS A 25 4.86 -9.84 23.63
N GLY A 26 3.72 -9.17 23.79
CA GLY A 26 3.55 -8.03 24.70
C GLY A 26 4.09 -6.70 24.16
N ARG A 27 4.67 -6.67 22.96
CA ARG A 27 5.19 -5.46 22.33
C ARG A 27 4.16 -4.87 21.39
N PHE A 28 4.25 -3.56 21.15
CA PHE A 28 3.43 -2.88 20.16
C PHE A 28 4.30 -2.04 19.24
N VAL A 29 3.85 -1.87 18.01
CA VAL A 29 4.46 -1.03 16.99
C VAL A 29 3.39 -0.14 16.40
N VAL A 30 3.70 1.15 16.23
CA VAL A 30 2.83 2.12 15.57
C VAL A 30 3.51 2.56 14.27
N LEU A 31 2.76 2.47 13.18
CA LEU A 31 3.24 2.70 11.81
C LEU A 31 2.39 3.81 11.16
N PRO A 32 2.80 5.08 11.27
CA PRO A 32 2.22 6.12 10.45
C PRO A 32 2.62 5.90 8.99
N GLY A 33 1.65 5.97 8.09
CA GLY A 33 1.84 5.73 6.67
C GLY A 33 1.20 6.82 5.82
N PHE A 34 1.89 7.22 4.76
CA PHE A 34 1.36 8.09 3.73
C PHE A 34 1.50 7.40 2.38
N ASN A 35 0.44 7.40 1.58
CA ASN A 35 0.49 6.94 0.20
C ASN A 35 -0.16 7.97 -0.71
N TYR A 36 0.48 8.19 -1.86
CA TYR A 36 -0.12 8.91 -2.97
C TYR A 36 -0.33 7.94 -4.12
N PHE A 37 -1.57 7.89 -4.60
CA PHE A 37 -1.95 7.11 -5.76
C PHE A 37 -2.48 8.05 -6.84
N SER A 38 -2.10 7.79 -8.09
CA SER A 38 -2.67 8.44 -9.25
C SER A 38 -2.73 7.42 -10.38
N THR A 39 -3.75 7.53 -11.22
CA THR A 39 -3.88 6.68 -12.39
C THR A 39 -4.17 7.48 -13.65
N ALA A 40 -3.73 6.94 -14.78
CA ALA A 40 -4.01 7.43 -16.13
C ALA A 40 -4.94 6.48 -16.90
N GLY A 41 -5.54 5.50 -16.23
CA GLY A 41 -6.46 4.54 -16.84
C GLY A 41 -7.12 3.62 -15.82
N PHE A 42 -8.15 2.92 -16.26
CA PHE A 42 -8.91 2.00 -15.43
C PHE A 42 -9.23 0.73 -16.22
N PHE A 43 -9.57 -0.36 -15.52
CA PHE A 43 -10.05 -1.56 -16.16
C PHE A 43 -11.56 -1.48 -16.34
N ASN A 44 -12.03 -1.74 -17.55
CA ASN A 44 -13.47 -1.84 -17.80
C ASN A 44 -14.00 -3.23 -17.35
N LYS A 45 -15.32 -3.42 -17.47
CA LYS A 45 -16.00 -4.69 -17.10
C LYS A 45 -15.48 -5.94 -17.83
N ASN A 46 -14.80 -5.78 -18.96
CA ASN A 46 -14.23 -6.86 -19.75
C ASN A 46 -12.75 -7.13 -19.39
N GLY A 47 -12.22 -6.47 -18.37
CA GLY A 47 -10.80 -6.58 -17.98
C GLY A 47 -9.85 -5.89 -18.95
N THR A 48 -10.36 -5.09 -19.90
CA THR A 48 -9.50 -4.31 -20.80
C THR A 48 -9.10 -3.01 -20.13
N ARG A 49 -7.81 -2.66 -20.19
CA ARG A 49 -7.32 -1.37 -19.71
C ARG A 49 -7.78 -0.26 -20.67
N VAL A 50 -8.56 0.68 -20.16
CA VAL A 50 -9.03 1.86 -20.89
C VAL A 50 -8.25 3.08 -20.38
N PRO A 51 -7.61 3.87 -21.25
CA PRO A 51 -7.00 5.13 -20.87
C PRO A 51 -8.06 6.07 -20.27
N GLN A 52 -7.67 6.81 -19.25
CA GLN A 52 -8.51 7.86 -18.72
C GLN A 52 -8.56 8.97 -19.78
N GLY A 53 -9.77 9.39 -20.18
CA GLY A 53 -9.95 10.43 -21.19
C GLY A 53 -9.16 11.70 -20.84
N LYS A 54 -8.77 12.50 -21.84
CA LYS A 54 -7.90 13.68 -21.66
C LYS A 54 -8.37 14.65 -20.55
N ASP A 55 -9.69 14.72 -20.34
CA ASP A 55 -10.33 15.61 -19.36
C ASP A 55 -10.74 14.90 -18.06
N ASN A 56 -10.25 13.68 -17.84
CA ASN A 56 -10.52 12.86 -16.68
C ASN A 56 -9.22 12.53 -15.93
N SER A 57 -9.22 12.65 -14.61
CA SER A 57 -8.10 12.20 -13.78
C SER A 57 -8.58 11.71 -12.43
N PHE A 58 -7.80 10.81 -11.82
CA PHE A 58 -8.05 10.34 -10.47
C PHE A 58 -6.74 10.30 -9.68
N SER A 59 -6.76 10.90 -8.50
CA SER A 59 -5.69 10.75 -7.52
C SER A 59 -6.27 10.58 -6.11
N SER A 60 -5.49 9.93 -5.24
CA SER A 60 -5.85 9.69 -3.86
C SER A 60 -4.65 9.89 -2.96
N TYR A 61 -4.87 10.63 -1.88
CA TYR A 61 -3.97 10.71 -0.75
C TYR A 61 -4.51 9.81 0.35
N TYR A 62 -3.62 9.04 0.96
CA TYR A 62 -3.92 8.14 2.05
C TYR A 62 -3.01 8.52 3.21
N PHE A 63 -3.59 8.65 4.39
CA PHE A 63 -2.90 8.81 5.66
C PHE A 63 -3.42 7.72 6.60
N GLY A 64 -2.59 6.77 6.98
CA GLY A 64 -2.99 5.67 7.84
C GLY A 64 -2.15 5.62 9.11
N VAL A 65 -2.76 5.17 10.19
CA VAL A 65 -2.02 4.75 11.39
C VAL A 65 -2.28 3.26 11.57
N GLY A 66 -1.24 2.46 11.32
CA GLY A 66 -1.21 1.04 11.63
C GLY A 66 -0.76 0.83 13.07
N ILE A 67 -1.40 -0.08 13.79
CA ILE A 67 -0.97 -0.53 15.12
C ILE A 67 -0.89 -2.04 15.08
N THR A 68 0.25 -2.59 15.46
CA THR A 68 0.45 -4.03 15.59
C THR A 68 0.85 -4.36 17.03
N HIS A 69 0.22 -5.38 17.61
CA HIS A 69 0.53 -5.90 18.93
C HIS A 69 0.87 -7.39 18.85
N GLY A 70 1.99 -7.79 19.46
CA GLY A 70 2.39 -9.19 19.49
C GLY A 70 1.65 -9.97 20.57
N LEU A 71 0.84 -10.94 20.16
CA LEU A 71 0.14 -11.86 21.06
C LEU A 71 1.05 -13.01 21.52
N ALA A 72 1.96 -13.46 20.63
CA ALA A 72 2.95 -14.49 20.89
C ALA A 72 4.29 -14.18 20.20
N ARG A 73 5.23 -15.14 20.19
CA ARG A 73 6.49 -14.99 19.43
C ARG A 73 6.26 -14.99 17.91
N ASN A 74 5.18 -15.62 17.46
CA ASN A 74 4.86 -15.88 16.06
C ASN A 74 3.40 -15.55 15.71
N LEU A 75 2.72 -14.76 16.54
CA LEU A 75 1.34 -14.34 16.31
C LEU A 75 1.19 -12.89 16.72
N ASP A 76 0.79 -12.07 15.76
CA ASP A 76 0.51 -10.66 15.96
C ASP A 76 -0.94 -10.35 15.59
N ILE A 77 -1.54 -9.36 16.26
CA ILE A 77 -2.78 -8.72 15.84
C ILE A 77 -2.45 -7.32 15.33
N PHE A 78 -3.04 -6.91 14.22
CA PHE A 78 -2.83 -5.58 13.66
C PHE A 78 -4.14 -4.91 13.29
N THR A 79 -4.17 -3.59 13.40
CA THR A 79 -5.24 -2.74 12.90
C THR A 79 -4.67 -1.59 12.10
N ASN A 80 -5.44 -1.06 11.15
CA ASN A 80 -5.07 0.15 10.43
C ASN A 80 -6.30 1.04 10.24
N VAL A 81 -6.17 2.30 10.63
CA VAL A 81 -7.22 3.32 10.49
C VAL A 81 -6.78 4.32 9.44
N PRO A 82 -7.43 4.35 8.25
CA PRO A 82 -7.07 5.27 7.20
C PRO A 82 -7.96 6.51 7.15
N TYR A 83 -7.33 7.65 6.85
CA TYR A 83 -7.97 8.86 6.34
C TYR A 83 -7.59 9.01 4.87
N ILE A 84 -8.59 9.12 4.00
CA ILE A 84 -8.42 9.13 2.55
C ILE A 84 -8.98 10.43 2.00
N GLN A 85 -8.23 11.08 1.11
CA GLN A 85 -8.70 12.18 0.30
C GLN A 85 -8.58 11.81 -1.18
N GLN A 86 -9.72 11.74 -1.87
CA GLN A 86 -9.81 11.44 -3.28
C GLN A 86 -10.09 12.71 -4.08
N ASN A 87 -9.37 12.86 -5.19
CA ASN A 87 -9.61 13.89 -6.19
C ASN A 87 -9.97 13.21 -7.50
N GLN A 88 -11.14 13.56 -8.02
CA GLN A 88 -11.61 13.12 -9.32
C GLN A 88 -11.87 14.35 -10.18
N VAL A 89 -11.30 14.37 -11.38
CA VAL A 89 -11.71 15.31 -12.42
C VAL A 89 -12.51 14.52 -13.44
N SER A 90 -13.69 15.02 -13.79
CA SER A 90 -14.48 14.48 -14.88
C SER A 90 -15.09 15.59 -15.72
N PHE A 91 -14.73 15.63 -17.00
CA PHE A 91 -15.21 16.63 -17.97
C PHE A 91 -15.14 18.07 -17.44
N GLY A 92 -13.98 18.46 -16.91
CA GLY A 92 -13.74 19.80 -16.36
C GLY A 92 -14.31 20.05 -14.97
N THR A 93 -15.13 19.14 -14.42
CA THR A 93 -15.62 19.23 -13.05
C THR A 93 -14.66 18.52 -12.11
N LYS A 94 -14.16 19.23 -11.09
CA LYS A 94 -13.34 18.65 -10.02
C LYS A 94 -14.22 18.33 -8.81
N THR A 95 -14.15 17.09 -8.35
CA THR A 95 -14.76 16.64 -7.11
C THR A 95 -13.66 16.15 -6.16
N THR A 96 -13.67 16.70 -4.95
CA THR A 96 -12.79 16.25 -3.86
C THR A 96 -13.66 15.70 -2.75
N ARG A 97 -13.32 14.50 -2.26
CA ARG A 97 -13.97 13.86 -1.10
C ARG A 97 -12.89 13.44 -0.12
N ALA A 98 -13.15 13.63 1.16
CA ALA A 98 -12.24 13.18 2.21
C ALA A 98 -13.00 12.62 3.40
N GLY A 99 -12.40 11.64 4.07
CA GLY A 99 -12.99 11.01 5.24
C GLY A 99 -12.21 9.81 5.72
N LEU A 100 -12.70 9.20 6.80
CA LEU A 100 -12.20 7.90 7.25
C LEU A 100 -12.56 6.85 6.20
N GLY A 101 -11.58 6.04 5.82
CA GLY A 101 -11.78 4.86 5.00
C GLY A 101 -12.07 3.63 5.86
N ASP A 102 -11.99 2.47 5.22
CA ASP A 102 -12.27 1.20 5.88
C ASP A 102 -11.16 0.83 6.87
N VAL A 103 -11.54 0.57 8.11
CA VAL A 103 -10.63 0.05 9.13
C VAL A 103 -10.37 -1.42 8.86
N ALA A 104 -9.11 -1.81 8.81
CA ALA A 104 -8.70 -3.21 8.71
C ALA A 104 -8.28 -3.73 10.08
N LEU A 105 -8.68 -4.96 10.42
CA LEU A 105 -8.19 -5.72 11.56
C LEU A 105 -7.76 -7.10 11.06
N GLY A 106 -6.60 -7.58 11.48
CA GLY A 106 -6.09 -8.88 11.05
C GLY A 106 -5.16 -9.53 12.06
N LEU A 107 -4.91 -10.81 11.82
CA LEU A 107 -3.90 -11.60 12.52
C LEU A 107 -2.80 -11.95 11.53
N ALA A 108 -1.54 -11.87 11.97
CA ALA A 108 -0.38 -12.31 11.21
C ALA A 108 0.29 -13.47 11.97
N PHE A 109 0.38 -14.63 11.31
CA PHE A 109 1.12 -15.78 11.82
C PHE A 109 2.44 -15.89 11.05
N HIS A 110 3.52 -16.07 11.80
CA HIS A 110 4.90 -16.05 11.31
C HIS A 110 5.55 -17.43 11.42
#